data_AF-A0A1X1NAC3-F1
#
_entry.id   AF-A0A1X1NAC3-F1
#
_cell.length_a   1.000
_cell.length_b   1.000
_cell.length_c   1.000
_cell.angle_alpha   90.00
_cell.angle_beta   90.00
_cell.angle_gamma   90.00
#
_symmetry.space_group_name_H-M   'P 1'
#
loop_
_entity.id
_entity.type
_entity.pdbx_description
1 polymer ?
#
loop_
_entity_poly.entity_id
_entity_poly.type
_entity_poly.pdbx_seq_one_letter_code
_entity_poly.pdbx_strand_id
1 'polypeptide(L)'
;MGTWDIGPFDNDTAADFAHTLDETAEDEREGLVRATLTRAVRSQDHLEGPEGDEAVAAAALVAAQCPGGEPVCAVFGPEDALPVFAAGLRPLAVEALDRVVAEASELAELWDEAPDGPKWREVIGRLRDALDPPVPPQEDVLFETVLGSGRFSG
;
A
#
# COMPACT_ATOMS: atom_id res chain seq x y z
N MET A 1 15.32 10.74 12.64
CA MET A 1 13.86 10.72 12.52
C MET A 1 13.36 9.64 13.45
N GLY A 2 12.34 9.95 14.25
CA GLY A 2 11.75 9.04 15.25
C GLY A 2 10.43 8.45 14.77
N THR A 3 10.08 7.31 15.37
CA THR A 3 8.83 6.56 15.13
C THR A 3 8.12 6.42 16.47
N TRP A 4 6.81 6.68 16.52
CA TRP A 4 6.02 6.63 17.77
C TRP A 4 4.85 5.62 17.72
N ASP A 5 4.48 5.13 16.54
CA ASP A 5 3.53 4.03 16.35
C ASP A 5 3.81 3.31 15.01
N ILE A 6 2.99 2.32 14.66
CA ILE A 6 3.15 1.46 13.47
C ILE A 6 2.42 1.98 12.23
N GLY A 7 1.69 3.09 12.32
CA GLY A 7 0.87 3.61 11.23
C GLY A 7 1.70 4.29 10.13
N PRO A 8 1.14 4.46 8.92
CA PRO A 8 1.86 5.00 7.76
C PRO A 8 2.40 6.43 7.93
N PHE A 9 1.86 7.18 8.90
CA PHE A 9 2.25 8.56 9.21
C PHE A 9 2.77 8.71 10.66
N ASP A 10 3.02 7.60 11.36
CA ASP A 10 3.46 7.62 12.77
C ASP A 10 4.98 7.64 12.93
N ASN A 11 5.63 8.39 12.05
CA ASN A 11 7.06 8.71 12.09
C ASN A 11 7.31 10.11 11.52
N ASP A 12 8.41 10.74 11.93
CA ASP A 12 8.74 12.12 11.55
C ASP A 12 8.81 12.29 10.02
N THR A 13 9.40 11.31 9.32
CA THR A 13 9.63 11.40 7.86
C THR A 13 8.32 11.42 7.09
N ALA A 14 7.37 10.56 7.44
CA ALA A 14 6.07 10.50 6.83
C ALA A 14 5.22 11.74 7.14
N ALA A 15 5.35 12.30 8.36
CA ALA A 15 4.71 13.54 8.73
C ALA A 15 5.26 14.74 7.93
N ASP A 16 6.57 14.81 7.72
CA ASP A 16 7.21 15.83 6.86
C ASP A 16 6.75 15.70 5.40
N PHE A 17 6.59 14.46 4.91
CA PHE A 17 6.04 14.19 3.58
C PHE A 17 4.57 14.64 3.45
N ALA A 18 3.73 14.39 4.47
CA ALA A 18 2.36 14.90 4.51
C ALA A 18 2.34 16.43 4.41
N HIS A 19 3.17 17.10 5.21
CA HIS A 19 3.29 18.56 5.17
C HIS A 19 3.71 19.06 3.78
N THR A 20 4.67 18.39 3.15
CA THR A 20 5.12 18.72 1.79
C THR A 20 3.99 18.55 0.77
N LEU A 21 3.15 17.52 0.91
CA LEU A 21 1.97 17.32 0.05
C LEU A 21 0.97 18.46 0.19
N ASP A 22 0.71 18.92 1.41
CA ASP A 22 -0.21 20.04 1.67
C ASP A 22 0.32 21.35 1.06
N GLU A 23 1.63 21.61 1.16
CA GLU A 23 2.26 22.79 0.52
C GLU A 23 2.35 22.69 -1.01
N THR A 24 2.20 21.49 -1.58
CA THR A 24 2.24 21.26 -3.03
C THR A 24 0.90 21.62 -3.68
N ALA A 25 0.95 22.27 -4.84
CA ALA A 25 -0.26 22.61 -5.61
C ALA A 25 -1.07 21.35 -5.94
N GLU A 26 -2.41 21.45 -5.87
CA GLU A 26 -3.32 20.29 -5.99
C GLU A 26 -3.06 19.43 -7.24
N ASP A 27 -2.77 20.06 -8.38
CA ASP A 27 -2.48 19.41 -9.65
C ASP A 27 -1.09 18.76 -9.73
N GLU A 28 -0.18 19.09 -8.80
CA GLU A 28 1.16 18.54 -8.71
C GLU A 28 1.28 17.39 -7.67
N ARG A 29 0.32 17.26 -6.74
CA ARG A 29 0.33 16.27 -5.65
C ARG A 29 0.44 14.82 -6.15
N GLU A 30 -0.27 14.46 -7.22
CA GLU A 30 -0.13 13.11 -7.83
C GLU A 30 1.30 12.90 -8.36
N GLY A 31 1.90 13.94 -8.92
CA GLY A 31 3.28 13.92 -9.40
C GLY A 31 4.26 13.64 -8.27
N LEU A 32 4.08 14.27 -7.11
CA LEU A 32 4.89 14.04 -5.91
C LEU A 32 4.74 12.60 -5.40
N VAL A 33 3.52 12.10 -5.23
CA VAL A 33 3.26 10.70 -4.82
C VAL A 33 3.93 9.71 -5.78
N ARG A 34 3.76 9.92 -7.10
CA ARG A 34 4.40 9.07 -8.12
C ARG A 34 5.92 9.11 -8.02
N ALA A 35 6.51 10.28 -7.81
CA ALA A 35 7.96 10.43 -7.72
C ALA A 35 8.53 9.70 -6.49
N THR A 36 7.87 9.84 -5.34
CA THR A 36 8.24 9.15 -4.09
C THR A 36 8.21 7.63 -4.26
N LEU A 37 7.11 7.07 -4.77
CA LEU A 37 7.01 5.62 -5.01
C LEU A 37 8.08 5.14 -6.01
N THR A 38 8.30 5.90 -7.09
CA THR A 38 9.31 5.56 -8.11
C THR A 38 10.72 5.56 -7.53
N ARG A 39 11.03 6.48 -6.60
CA ARG A 39 12.34 6.55 -5.95
C ARG A 39 12.63 5.30 -5.14
N ALA A 40 11.65 4.82 -4.36
CA ALA A 40 11.79 3.59 -3.60
C ALA A 40 12.02 2.38 -4.52
N VAL A 41 11.18 2.21 -5.55
CA VAL A 41 11.30 1.11 -6.53
C VAL A 41 12.66 1.11 -7.24
N ARG A 42 13.20 2.28 -7.56
CA ARG A 42 14.48 2.41 -8.28
C ARG A 42 15.72 2.29 -7.39
N SER A 43 15.57 2.14 -6.08
CA SER A 43 16.73 1.94 -5.22
C SER A 43 17.36 0.56 -5.46
N GLN A 44 18.56 0.56 -6.04
CA GLN A 44 19.20 -0.65 -6.59
C GLN A 44 19.93 -1.50 -5.55
N ASP A 45 20.54 -0.86 -4.54
CA ASP A 45 21.40 -1.57 -3.59
C ASP A 45 20.72 -1.75 -2.25
N HIS A 46 20.22 -0.65 -1.68
CA HIS A 46 19.64 -0.62 -0.35
C HIS A 46 18.60 0.50 -0.27
N LEU A 47 17.43 0.21 0.29
CA LEU A 47 16.41 1.24 0.50
C LEU A 47 16.65 1.83 1.89
N GLU A 48 17.04 3.08 1.92
CA GLU A 48 17.23 3.83 3.15
C GLU A 48 15.88 4.05 3.86
N GLY A 49 15.92 4.15 5.19
CA GLY A 49 14.76 4.23 6.06
C GLY A 49 13.82 5.38 5.70
N PRO A 50 14.31 6.63 5.54
CA PRO A 50 13.45 7.75 5.16
C PRO A 50 12.70 7.54 3.84
N GLU A 51 13.39 7.02 2.81
CA GLU A 51 12.76 6.68 1.54
C GLU A 51 11.72 5.57 1.67
N GLY A 52 11.95 4.61 2.58
CA GLY A 52 10.97 3.60 2.94
C GLY A 52 9.74 4.19 3.64
N ASP A 53 9.94 5.07 4.62
CA ASP A 53 8.87 5.72 5.37
C ASP A 53 7.96 6.54 4.44
N GLU A 54 8.55 7.36 3.56
CA GLU A 54 7.79 8.13 2.58
C GLU A 54 7.06 7.22 1.58
N ALA A 55 7.66 6.09 1.20
CA ALA A 55 7.03 5.14 0.29
C ALA A 55 5.80 4.47 0.92
N VAL A 56 5.86 4.12 2.20
CA VAL A 56 4.70 3.58 2.95
C VAL A 56 3.60 4.63 3.05
N ALA A 57 3.96 5.87 3.39
CA ALA A 57 3.01 6.98 3.45
C ALA A 57 2.33 7.22 2.09
N ALA A 58 3.11 7.32 1.02
CA ALA A 58 2.61 7.50 -0.35
C ALA A 58 1.71 6.33 -0.80
N ALA A 59 2.09 5.08 -0.48
CA ALA A 59 1.29 3.90 -0.81
C ALA A 59 -0.04 3.88 -0.04
N ALA A 60 -0.05 4.32 1.23
CA ALA A 60 -1.27 4.43 2.03
C ALA A 60 -2.28 5.42 1.43
N LEU A 61 -1.80 6.55 0.89
CA LEU A 61 -2.67 7.51 0.19
C LEU A 61 -3.31 6.93 -1.07
N VAL A 62 -2.57 6.10 -1.83
CA VAL A 62 -3.12 5.39 -2.99
C VAL A 62 -4.12 4.31 -2.55
N ALA A 63 -3.78 3.57 -1.50
CA ALA A 63 -4.63 2.51 -0.94
C ALA A 63 -5.97 3.06 -0.43
N ALA A 64 -5.98 4.23 0.22
CA ALA A 64 -7.20 4.88 0.71
C ALA A 64 -8.19 5.26 -0.39
N GLN A 65 -7.74 5.40 -1.65
CA GLN A 65 -8.61 5.63 -2.81
C GLN A 65 -9.07 4.32 -3.50
N CYS A 66 -8.67 3.15 -2.97
CA CYS A 66 -9.07 1.85 -3.48
C CYS A 66 -10.34 1.33 -2.78
N PRO A 67 -11.16 0.48 -3.45
CA PRO A 67 -12.27 -0.20 -2.80
C PRO A 67 -11.78 -1.05 -1.62
N GLY A 68 -12.31 -0.80 -0.43
CA GLY A 68 -11.87 -1.49 0.80
C GLY A 68 -10.63 -0.90 1.45
N GLY A 69 -10.05 0.16 0.88
CA GLY A 69 -8.98 0.93 1.51
C GLY A 69 -9.47 1.65 2.77
N GLU A 70 -8.65 1.67 3.80
CA GLU A 70 -8.91 2.46 5.01
C GLU A 70 -8.59 3.93 4.73
N PRO A 71 -9.47 4.87 5.10
CA PRO A 71 -9.16 6.29 5.01
C PRO A 71 -7.89 6.60 5.82
N VAL A 72 -6.98 7.38 5.24
CA VAL A 72 -5.86 7.93 6.01
C VAL A 72 -6.42 8.97 6.99
N CYS A 73 -6.63 8.54 8.23
CA CYS A 73 -7.07 9.37 9.35
C CYS A 73 -5.94 9.45 10.39
N ALA A 74 -4.75 9.83 9.94
CA ALA A 74 -3.63 10.07 10.83
C ALA A 74 -3.64 11.54 11.24
N VAL A 75 -3.46 11.81 12.54
CA VAL A 75 -3.24 13.17 13.06
C VAL A 75 -2.06 13.86 12.36
N PHE A 76 -1.14 13.06 11.80
CA PHE A 76 0.07 13.48 11.11
C PHE A 76 0.03 13.20 9.59
N GLY A 77 -1.13 12.84 9.04
CA GLY A 77 -1.36 12.72 7.60
C GLY A 77 -1.65 14.07 6.95
N PRO A 78 -1.77 14.12 5.60
CA PRO A 78 -2.09 15.37 4.90
C PRO A 78 -3.46 15.90 5.35
N GLU A 79 -3.52 17.21 5.59
CA GLU A 79 -4.74 17.90 6.02
C GLU A 79 -5.67 18.22 4.85
N ASP A 80 -5.09 18.52 3.69
CA ASP A 80 -5.86 18.90 2.51
C ASP A 80 -6.38 17.70 1.72
N ALA A 81 -7.49 17.91 1.01
CA ALA A 81 -8.02 16.91 0.10
C ALA A 81 -7.01 16.58 -1.03
N LEU A 82 -6.80 15.29 -1.27
CA LEU A 82 -5.97 14.81 -2.38
C LEU A 82 -6.80 14.73 -3.66
N PRO A 83 -6.17 14.97 -4.84
CA PRO A 83 -6.83 14.70 -6.11
C PRO A 83 -7.11 13.20 -6.27
N VAL A 84 -8.02 12.86 -7.18
CA VAL A 84 -8.23 11.47 -7.58
C VAL A 84 -7.01 10.98 -8.36
N PHE A 85 -6.34 9.97 -7.82
CA PHE A 85 -5.14 9.42 -8.42
C PHE A 85 -5.44 8.51 -9.62
N ALA A 86 -4.56 8.55 -10.62
CA ALA A 86 -4.61 7.64 -11.74
C ALA A 86 -4.45 6.17 -11.29
N ALA A 87 -5.26 5.26 -11.85
CA ALA A 87 -5.24 3.83 -11.49
C ALA A 87 -3.86 3.16 -11.68
N GLY A 88 -3.01 3.71 -12.55
CA GLY A 88 -1.63 3.25 -12.76
C GLY A 88 -0.70 3.44 -11.55
N LEU A 89 -1.09 4.21 -10.53
CA LEU A 89 -0.32 4.33 -9.29
C LEU A 89 -0.43 3.08 -8.40
N ARG A 90 -1.50 2.27 -8.53
CA ARG A 90 -1.68 1.06 -7.71
C ARG A 90 -0.56 0.03 -7.89
N PRO A 91 -0.23 -0.44 -9.11
CA PRO A 91 0.87 -1.40 -9.27
C PRO A 91 2.22 -0.81 -8.84
N LEU A 92 2.44 0.50 -9.03
CA LEU A 92 3.65 1.16 -8.55
C LEU A 92 3.73 1.21 -7.02
N ALA A 93 2.60 1.44 -6.34
CA ALA A 93 2.53 1.41 -4.88
C ALA A 93 2.76 -0.01 -4.33
N VAL A 94 2.24 -1.05 -4.99
CA VAL A 94 2.53 -2.45 -4.63
C VAL A 94 4.02 -2.74 -4.76
N GLU A 95 4.64 -2.35 -5.88
CA GLU A 95 6.08 -2.57 -6.09
C GLU A 95 6.93 -1.83 -5.05
N ALA A 96 6.52 -0.61 -4.66
CA ALA A 96 7.18 0.14 -3.59
C ALA A 96 7.05 -0.55 -2.23
N LEU A 97 5.86 -1.04 -1.86
CA LEU A 97 5.66 -1.78 -0.60
C LEU A 97 6.45 -3.09 -0.59
N ASP A 98 6.48 -3.83 -1.71
CA ASP A 98 7.27 -5.05 -1.86
C ASP A 98 8.77 -4.75 -1.69
N ARG A 99 9.23 -3.59 -2.19
CA ARG A 99 10.61 -3.10 -1.99
C ARG A 99 10.90 -2.69 -0.55
N VAL A 100 9.93 -2.12 0.17
CA VAL A 100 10.03 -1.71 1.58
C VAL A 100 10.20 -2.90 2.51
N VAL A 101 9.51 -4.02 2.25
CA VAL A 101 9.56 -5.21 3.12
C VAL A 101 10.63 -6.24 2.73
N ALA A 102 11.35 -5.98 1.63
CA ALA A 102 12.44 -6.82 1.16
C ALA A 102 13.67 -6.76 2.08
N GLU A 103 14.54 -7.78 2.00
CA GLU A 103 15.75 -7.88 2.82
C GLU A 103 16.70 -6.68 2.67
N ALA A 104 16.76 -6.06 1.48
CA ALA A 104 17.63 -4.91 1.21
C ALA A 104 16.98 -3.56 1.56
N SER A 105 16.37 -3.45 2.75
CA SER A 105 15.62 -2.28 3.21
C SER A 105 15.95 -1.99 4.67
N GLU A 106 16.49 -0.81 4.95
CA GLU A 106 16.79 -0.35 6.31
C GLU A 106 15.53 -0.41 7.18
N LEU A 107 14.39 0.00 6.63
CA LEU A 107 13.12 0.00 7.34
C LEU A 107 12.68 -1.41 7.73
N ALA A 108 12.90 -2.40 6.85
CA ALA A 108 12.60 -3.80 7.18
C ALA A 108 13.53 -4.33 8.28
N GLU A 109 14.82 -4.03 8.20
CA GLU A 109 15.81 -4.41 9.22
C GLU A 109 15.45 -3.82 10.60
N LEU A 110 15.14 -2.52 10.63
CA LEU A 110 14.75 -1.82 11.86
C LEU A 110 13.49 -2.42 12.50
N TRP A 111 12.47 -2.73 11.69
CA TRP A 111 11.24 -3.34 12.20
C TRP A 111 11.39 -4.80 12.58
N ASP A 112 12.28 -5.57 11.95
CA ASP A 112 12.57 -6.95 12.35
C ASP A 112 13.25 -7.04 13.72
N GLU A 113 13.98 -6.01 14.11
CA GLU A 113 14.57 -5.89 15.45
C GLU A 113 13.58 -5.33 16.49
N ALA A 114 12.46 -4.74 16.04
CA ALA A 114 11.47 -4.12 16.92
C ALA A 114 10.41 -5.13 17.43
N PRO A 115 9.97 -5.03 18.70
CA PRO A 115 8.92 -5.90 19.25
C PRO A 115 7.59 -5.85 18.48
N ASP A 116 7.27 -4.69 17.90
CA ASP A 116 6.04 -4.47 17.11
C ASP A 116 6.22 -4.74 15.61
N GLY A 117 7.40 -5.22 15.17
CA GLY A 117 7.70 -5.60 13.79
C GLY A 117 6.63 -6.46 13.11
N PRO A 118 6.15 -7.55 13.75
CA PRO A 118 5.06 -8.35 13.19
C PRO A 118 3.79 -7.56 12.91
N LYS A 119 3.41 -6.62 13.79
CA LYS A 119 2.23 -5.76 13.60
C LYS A 119 2.44 -4.74 12.50
N TRP A 120 3.64 -4.16 12.42
CA TRP A 120 3.99 -3.26 11.32
C TRP A 120 3.90 -4.00 9.96
N ARG A 121 4.41 -5.23 9.87
CA ARG A 121 4.27 -6.06 8.64
C ARG A 121 2.80 -6.35 8.30
N GLU A 122 1.93 -6.55 9.30
CA GLU A 122 0.49 -6.67 9.07
C GLU A 122 -0.14 -5.38 8.52
N VAL A 123 0.29 -4.20 8.98
CA VAL A 123 -0.13 -2.91 8.41
C VAL A 123 0.26 -2.83 6.93
N ILE A 124 1.51 -3.16 6.59
CA ILE A 124 1.97 -3.17 5.19
C ILE A 124 1.18 -4.18 4.34
N GLY A 125 0.90 -5.37 4.89
CA GLY A 125 0.06 -6.38 4.23
C GLY A 125 -1.35 -5.87 3.90
N ARG A 126 -2.01 -5.18 4.85
CA ARG A 126 -3.34 -4.58 4.60
C ARG A 126 -3.31 -3.51 3.51
N LEU A 127 -2.27 -2.67 3.48
CA LEU A 127 -2.09 -1.69 2.40
C LEU A 127 -1.93 -2.38 1.05
N ARG A 128 -1.10 -3.42 0.99
CA ARG A 128 -0.87 -4.20 -0.22
C ARG A 128 -2.16 -4.86 -0.73
N ASP A 129 -2.95 -5.46 0.15
CA ASP A 129 -4.23 -6.10 -0.20
C ASP A 129 -5.28 -5.08 -0.67
N ALA A 130 -5.28 -3.85 -0.14
CA ALA A 130 -6.17 -2.80 -0.65
C ALA A 130 -5.78 -2.35 -2.07
N LEU A 131 -4.48 -2.37 -2.40
CA LEU A 131 -3.94 -1.96 -3.69
C LEU A 131 -4.10 -3.06 -4.77
N ASP A 132 -3.86 -4.32 -4.39
CA ASP A 132 -3.96 -5.51 -5.22
C ASP A 132 -4.69 -6.62 -4.45
N PRO A 133 -6.04 -6.58 -4.44
CA PRO A 133 -6.82 -7.50 -3.64
C PRO A 133 -6.60 -8.95 -4.09
N PRO A 134 -6.35 -9.87 -3.14
CA PRO A 134 -6.15 -11.27 -3.48
C PRO A 134 -7.39 -11.79 -4.19
N VAL A 135 -7.20 -12.45 -5.33
CA VAL A 135 -8.29 -13.13 -6.03
C VAL A 135 -8.86 -14.17 -5.06
N PRO A 136 -10.13 -14.04 -4.62
CA PRO A 136 -10.72 -15.05 -3.75
C PRO A 136 -10.67 -16.40 -4.48
N PRO A 137 -10.43 -17.52 -3.78
CA PRO A 137 -10.44 -18.82 -4.41
C PRO A 137 -11.76 -18.97 -5.16
N GLN A 138 -11.68 -19.08 -6.49
CA GLN A 138 -12.85 -19.35 -7.32
C GLN A 138 -13.37 -20.71 -6.86
N GLU A 139 -14.48 -20.72 -6.13
CA GLU A 139 -15.20 -21.97 -5.90
C GLU A 139 -15.57 -22.49 -7.30
N ASP A 140 -14.90 -23.57 -7.73
CA ASP A 140 -15.23 -24.30 -8.93
C ASP A 140 -16.70 -24.73 -8.82
N VAL A 141 -17.59 -23.89 -9.35
CA VAL A 141 -18.95 -24.28 -9.68
C VAL A 141 -18.85 -25.29 -10.81
N LEU A 142 -18.57 -26.54 -10.41
CA LEU A 142 -18.80 -27.75 -11.17
C LEU A 142 -20.28 -27.75 -11.55
N PHE A 143 -20.58 -27.14 -12.71
CA PHE A 143 -21.83 -27.34 -13.40
C PHE A 143 -21.90 -28.83 -13.75
N GLU A 144 -22.56 -29.59 -12.89
CA GLU A 144 -22.91 -30.98 -13.14
C GLU A 144 -23.91 -31.00 -14.31
N THR A 145 -23.37 -30.97 -15.53
CA THR A 145 -24.09 -31.31 -16.74
C THR A 145 -24.26 -32.82 -16.76
N VAL A 146 -25.22 -33.34 -16.00
CA VAL A 146 -25.78 -34.67 -16.28
C VAL A 146 -26.82 -34.51 -17.39
N LEU A 147 -26.31 -34.63 -18.62
CA LEU A 147 -27.09 -35.17 -19.72
C LEU A 147 -27.26 -36.68 -19.52
N GLY A 148 -28.52 -37.13 -19.56
CA GLY A 148 -28.90 -38.54 -19.71
C GLY A 148 -29.68 -39.05 -18.51
N SER A 149 -30.80 -39.75 -18.62
CA SER A 149 -31.40 -40.40 -19.79
C SER A 149 -32.71 -41.07 -19.35
N GLY A 150 -33.78 -40.86 -20.11
CA GLY A 150 -34.87 -41.81 -20.36
C GLY A 150 -35.72 -42.34 -19.20
N ARG A 151 -37.05 -42.13 -19.29
CA ARG A 151 -38.01 -43.23 -19.52
C ARG A 151 -39.40 -42.69 -19.84
N PHE A 152 -39.81 -42.99 -21.07
CA PHE A 152 -41.19 -43.07 -21.51
C PHE A 152 -41.74 -44.42 -21.00
N SER A 153 -42.82 -44.43 -20.23
CA SER A 153 -43.79 -45.53 -20.15
C SER A 153 -44.88 -45.24 -19.11
N GLY A 154 -46.15 -45.37 -19.52
CA GLY A 154 -47.32 -45.42 -18.64
C GLY A 154 -48.51 -44.68 -19.21
#